data_AF-A0A2V9UEV7-F1
#
_entry.id   AF-A0A2V9UEV7-F1
#
_cell.length_a   1.000
_cell.length_b   1.000
_cell.length_c   1.000
_cell.angle_alpha   90.00
_cell.angle_beta   90.00
_cell.angle_gamma   90.00
#
_symmetry.space_group_name_H-M   'P 1'
#
loop_
_entity.id
_entity.type
_entity.pdbx_description
1 polymer ?
#
loop_
_entity_poly.entity_id
_entity_poly.type
_entity_poly.pdbx_seq_one_letter_code
_entity_poly.pdbx_strand_id
1 'polypeptide(L)'
;MTTEGVPRPFYWKELYAQAMLEMDPGKLPSAITRANDAILDRIERMDRNSLGHELSALNDALNNLRLLRREYERGMKEYREQDRRRLG
;
A
#
# COMPACT_ATOMS: atom_id res chain seq x y z
N MET A 1 12.84 -17.53 -20.96
CA MET A 1 12.50 -18.45 -19.85
C MET A 1 11.55 -17.71 -18.93
N THR A 2 10.26 -17.93 -19.11
CA THR A 2 9.17 -17.24 -18.41
C THR A 2 8.97 -17.89 -17.04
N THR A 3 9.29 -17.15 -15.97
CA THR A 3 8.96 -17.54 -14.59
C THR A 3 7.48 -17.30 -14.34
N GLU A 4 6.63 -18.10 -14.95
CA GLU A 4 5.19 -18.19 -14.66
C GLU A 4 4.99 -19.34 -13.65
N GLY A 5 4.48 -19.03 -12.46
CA GLY A 5 3.86 -20.04 -11.60
C GLY A 5 4.39 -20.22 -10.18
N VAL A 6 5.46 -19.55 -9.75
CA VAL A 6 5.80 -19.51 -8.31
C VAL A 6 5.18 -18.23 -7.71
N PRO A 7 4.18 -18.32 -6.81
CA PRO A 7 3.75 -17.15 -6.05
C PRO A 7 4.96 -16.71 -5.24
N ARG A 8 5.64 -15.63 -5.64
CA ARG A 8 6.80 -15.16 -4.90
C ARG A 8 6.28 -14.59 -3.58
N PRO A 9 6.55 -15.22 -2.43
CA PRO A 9 6.04 -14.74 -1.15
C PRO A 9 6.59 -13.35 -0.78
N PHE A 10 7.60 -12.86 -1.51
CA PHE A 10 8.25 -11.57 -1.32
C PHE A 10 7.58 -10.39 -2.04
N TYR A 11 6.65 -10.63 -2.96
CA TYR A 11 6.12 -9.58 -3.83
C TYR A 11 5.30 -8.51 -3.09
N TRP A 12 4.48 -8.92 -2.11
CA TRP A 12 3.69 -7.96 -1.33
C TRP A 12 4.57 -7.06 -0.45
N LYS A 13 5.69 -7.58 0.06
CA LYS A 13 6.63 -6.82 0.90
C LYS A 13 7.34 -5.74 0.10
N GLU A 14 7.75 -6.06 -1.13
CA GLU A 14 8.38 -5.11 -2.05
C GLU A 14 7.43 -3.99 -2.43
N LEU A 15 6.19 -4.32 -2.82
CA LEU A 15 5.17 -3.32 -3.14
C LEU A 15 4.78 -2.47 -1.94
N TYR A 16 4.69 -3.08 -0.76
CA TYR A 16 4.47 -2.35 0.49
C TYR A 16 5.62 -1.37 0.78
N ALA A 17 6.87 -1.82 0.69
CA ALA A 17 8.04 -0.96 0.90
C ALA A 17 8.09 0.18 -0.13
N GLN A 18 7.78 -0.10 -1.40
CA GLN A 18 7.68 0.92 -2.44
C GLN A 18 6.62 1.97 -2.10
N ALA A 19 5.44 1.56 -1.61
CA ALA A 19 4.40 2.50 -1.21
C ALA A 19 4.83 3.36 -0.01
N MET A 20 5.53 2.78 0.97
CA MET A 20 6.03 3.51 2.15
C MET A 20 7.15 4.51 1.84
N LEU A 21 7.91 4.28 0.76
CA LEU A 21 9.04 5.11 0.34
C LEU A 21 8.72 6.01 -0.86
N GLU A 22 7.48 6.00 -1.36
CA GLU A 22 7.08 6.84 -2.49
C GLU A 22 6.96 8.30 -2.04
N MET A 23 7.84 9.14 -2.61
CA MET A 23 7.91 10.57 -2.30
C MET A 23 7.15 11.43 -3.30
N ASP A 24 6.77 10.88 -4.45
CA ASP A 24 5.98 11.58 -5.46
C ASP A 24 4.49 11.53 -5.08
N PRO A 25 3.87 12.67 -4.70
CA PRO A 25 2.47 12.70 -4.28
C PRO A 25 1.50 12.37 -5.42
N GLY A 26 1.91 12.45 -6.68
CA GLY A 26 1.11 12.00 -7.82
C GLY A 26 1.11 10.48 -7.99
N LYS A 27 2.17 9.80 -7.57
CA LYS A 27 2.32 8.33 -7.68
C LYS A 27 1.88 7.59 -6.43
N LEU A 28 1.98 8.23 -5.26
CA LEU A 28 1.64 7.63 -3.97
C LEU A 28 0.26 6.95 -3.94
N PRO A 29 -0.84 7.52 -4.48
CA PRO A 29 -2.14 6.85 -4.50
C PRO A 29 -2.12 5.51 -5.24
N SER A 30 -1.41 5.43 -6.37
CA SER A 30 -1.30 4.21 -7.16
C SER A 30 -0.39 3.18 -6.49
N ALA A 31 0.71 3.62 -5.87
CA ALA A 31 1.60 2.74 -5.12
C ALA A 31 0.87 2.08 -3.94
N ILE A 32 0.08 2.86 -3.18
CA ILE A 32 -0.76 2.34 -2.09
C ILE A 32 -1.78 1.32 -2.60
N THR A 33 -2.43 1.57 -3.74
CA THR A 33 -3.40 0.61 -4.30
C THR A 33 -2.73 -0.71 -4.68
N ARG A 34 -1.61 -0.66 -5.42
CA ARG A 34 -0.88 -1.87 -5.82
C ARG A 34 -0.41 -2.69 -4.62
N ALA A 35 0.06 -2.02 -3.56
CA ALA A 35 0.47 -2.69 -2.33
C ALA A 35 -0.71 -3.35 -1.61
N ASN A 36 -1.86 -2.68 -1.51
CA ASN A 36 -3.08 -3.27 -0.93
C ASN A 36 -3.52 -4.51 -1.70
N ASP A 37 -3.60 -4.43 -3.03
CA ASP A 37 -4.05 -5.54 -3.87
C ASP A 37 -3.14 -6.76 -3.71
N ALA A 38 -1.81 -6.55 -3.68
CA ALA A 38 -0.85 -7.63 -3.48
C ALA A 38 -0.92 -8.26 -2.08
N ILE A 39 -1.21 -7.48 -1.04
CA ILE A 39 -1.40 -7.99 0.32
C ILE A 39 -2.70 -8.79 0.41
N LEU A 40 -3.79 -8.31 -0.20
CA LEU A 40 -5.07 -9.02 -0.23
C LEU A 40 -4.97 -10.34 -1.01
N ASP A 41 -4.32 -10.33 -2.19
CA ASP A 41 -4.05 -11.56 -2.96
C ASP A 41 -3.19 -12.55 -2.16
N ARG A 42 -2.22 -12.07 -1.37
CA ARG A 42 -1.44 -12.93 -0.48
C ARG A 42 -2.29 -13.55 0.63
N ILE A 43 -3.19 -12.77 1.24
CA ILE A 43 -4.11 -13.27 2.28
C ILE A 43 -5.03 -14.34 1.68
N GLU A 44 -5.59 -14.12 0.49
CA GLU A 44 -6.50 -15.05 -0.18
C GLU A 44 -5.81 -16.39 -0.51
N ARG A 45 -4.55 -16.35 -0.92
CA ARG A 45 -3.76 -17.55 -1.27
C ARG A 45 -3.06 -18.22 -0.08
N MET A 46 -3.15 -17.65 1.12
CA MET A 46 -2.49 -18.20 2.30
C MET A 46 -3.24 -19.44 2.79
N ASP A 47 -2.53 -20.56 2.94
CA ASP A 47 -3.14 -21.77 3.49
C ASP A 47 -3.53 -21.56 4.95
N ARG A 48 -4.65 -22.15 5.39
CA ARG A 48 -5.18 -22.02 6.75
C ARG A 48 -4.22 -22.58 7.81
N ASN A 49 -3.22 -23.35 7.42
CA ASN A 49 -2.20 -23.89 8.32
C ASN A 49 -0.99 -22.95 8.50
N SER A 50 -0.88 -21.88 7.72
CA SER A 50 0.24 -20.91 7.74
C SER A 50 0.12 -19.86 8.87
N LEU A 51 -0.60 -20.20 9.94
CA LEU A 51 -1.24 -19.22 10.82
C LEU A 51 -0.31 -18.62 11.88
N GLY A 52 -0.31 -17.29 11.91
CA GLY A 52 0.16 -16.47 13.01
C GLY A 52 0.92 -15.25 12.51
N HIS A 53 2.23 -15.41 12.37
CA HIS A 53 3.13 -14.28 12.12
C HIS A 53 2.93 -13.60 10.77
N GLU A 54 2.73 -14.37 9.69
CA GLU A 54 2.55 -13.77 8.36
C GLU A 54 1.20 -13.05 8.26
N LEU A 55 0.10 -13.63 8.75
CA LEU A 55 -1.21 -12.97 8.77
C LEU A 55 -1.20 -11.68 9.60
N SER A 56 -0.52 -11.68 10.76
CA SER A 56 -0.36 -10.45 11.56
C SER A 56 0.36 -9.37 10.75
N ALA A 57 1.50 -9.72 10.13
CA ALA A 57 2.28 -8.77 9.33
C ALA A 57 1.48 -8.22 8.13
N LEU A 58 0.67 -9.05 7.47
CA LEU A 58 -0.20 -8.64 6.38
C LEU A 58 -1.28 -7.65 6.86
N ASN A 59 -1.91 -7.93 8.00
CA ASN A 59 -2.91 -7.03 8.60
C ASN A 59 -2.29 -5.70 9.05
N ASP A 60 -1.11 -5.74 9.67
CA ASP A 60 -0.37 -4.54 10.08
C ASP A 60 -0.02 -3.68 8.86
N ALA A 61 0.43 -4.31 7.76
CA ALA A 61 0.72 -3.61 6.52
C ALA A 61 -0.53 -2.94 5.92
N LEU A 62 -1.69 -3.61 5.92
CA LEU A 62 -2.97 -3.00 5.47
C LEU A 62 -3.35 -1.78 6.32
N ASN A 63 -3.19 -1.87 7.63
CA ASN A 63 -3.49 -0.75 8.53
C ASN A 63 -2.56 0.44 8.29
N ASN A 64 -1.26 0.18 8.09
CA ASN A 64 -0.29 1.23 7.78
C ASN A 64 -0.59 1.89 6.42
N LEU A 65 -0.96 1.13 5.39
CA LEU A 65 -1.35 1.69 4.09
C LEU A 65 -2.62 2.54 4.17
N ARG A 66 -3.60 2.14 5.00
CA ARG A 66 -4.79 2.95 5.27
C ARG A 66 -4.44 4.27 5.93
N LEU A 67 -3.56 4.24 6.93
CA LEU A 67 -3.08 5.45 7.60
C LEU A 67 -2.35 6.37 6.60
N LEU A 68 -1.42 5.82 5.81
CA LEU A 68 -0.67 6.56 4.80
C LEU A 68 -1.59 7.27 3.80
N ARG A 69 -2.63 6.57 3.32
CA ARG A 69 -3.65 7.17 2.43
C ARG A 69 -4.37 8.34 3.10
N ARG A 70 -4.77 8.18 4.36
CA ARG A 70 -5.50 9.20 5.11
C ARG A 70 -4.66 10.46 5.32
N GLU A 71 -3.38 10.30 5.65
CA GLU A 71 -2.43 11.41 5.81
C GLU A 71 -2.19 12.12 4.47
N TYR A 72 -2.05 11.37 3.37
CA TYR A 72 -1.97 11.93 2.03
C TYR A 72 -3.22 12.76 1.68
N GLU A 73 -4.41 12.21 1.87
CA GLU A 73 -5.67 12.90 1.59
C GLU A 73 -5.83 14.18 2.43
N ARG A 74 -5.41 14.14 3.70
CA ARG A 74 -5.39 15.33 4.57
C ARG A 74 -4.46 16.40 4.01
N GLY A 75 -3.21 16.05 3.69
CA GLY A 75 -2.25 17.00 3.12
C GLY A 75 -2.69 17.59 1.78
N MET A 76 -3.30 16.77 0.90
CA MET A 76 -3.83 17.25 -0.38
C MET A 76 -5.01 18.21 -0.20
N LYS A 77 -5.86 18.00 0.81
CA LYS A 77 -6.96 18.91 1.14
C LYS A 77 -6.42 20.25 1.61
N GLU A 78 -5.45 20.25 2.53
CA GLU A 78 -4.82 21.47 3.05
C GLU A 78 -4.12 22.27 1.95
N TYR A 79 -3.37 21.61 1.05
CA TYR A 79 -2.74 22.26 -0.09
C TYR A 79 -3.76 22.94 -1.01
N ARG A 80 -4.84 22.25 -1.37
CA ARG A 80 -5.93 22.81 -2.20
C ARG A 80 -6.61 24.01 -1.53
N GLU A 81 -6.82 23.95 -0.22
CA GLU A 81 -7.41 25.05 0.54
C GLU A 81 -6.49 26.27 0.60
N GLN A 82 -5.18 26.06 0.74
CA GLN A 82 -4.19 27.14 0.69
C GLN A 82 -4.12 27.82 -0.68
N ASP A 83 -4.09 27.05 -1.76
CA ASP A 83 -4.11 27.60 -3.12
C ASP A 83 -5.37 28.42 -3.40
N ARG A 84 -6.54 27.92 -2.95
CA ARG A 84 -7.80 28.67 -3.07
C ARG A 84 -7.75 30.01 -2.34
N ARG A 85 -7.11 30.08 -1.17
CA ARG A 85 -6.94 31.33 -0.40
C ARG A 85 -5.94 32.30 -1.02
N ARG A 86 -5.00 31.83 -1.83
CA ARG A 86 -4.00 32.68 -2.52
C ARG A 86 -4.54 33.32 -3.80
N LEU A 87 -5.56 32.71 -4.40
CA LEU A 87 -6.12 33.11 -5.70
C LEU A 87 -7.45 33.87 -5.61
N GLY A 88 -8.02 34.02 -4.40
CA GLY A 88 -9.22 34.83 -4.13
C GLY A 88 -8.85 36.08 -3.35
#